data_AF-A0A7Y0FWP3-F1
#
_entry.id   AF-A0A7Y0FWP3-F1
#
_cell.length_a   1.000
_cell.length_b   1.000
_cell.length_c   1.000
_cell.angle_alpha   90.00
_cell.angle_beta   90.00
_cell.angle_gamma   90.00
#
_symmetry.space_group_name_H-M   'P 1'
#
loop_
_entity.id
_entity.type
_entity.pdbx_description
1 polymer ?
#
loop_
_entity_poly.entity_id
_entity_poly.type
_entity_poly.pdbx_seq_one_letter_code
_entity_poly.pdbx_strand_id
1 'polypeptide(L)'
;MHKGSIRSPLTWAVHLSVLFLVALWTLPTAGLFVSALRDKNQIVASGWWTALATSTQNAIYRAPGPDKQVEENGQFVISGNVFEGGKGNVTAFGSSSQDPAAFEAGASAELKDGVKLTVAPNGDFRLTSPKAFEGTRGQRIFYTAGIPPRFTLENYETVLTAEGIGKSFLNSLTVAIPSTIIPILVAAFAAYALAWMKFPGRALILAVIVGLLVVPLQMSLIPLLRMYNGVGAFFGVPSKTYLGIWLAHMGFGLPLAIYLLRNYIAGLPREIMESARVDGASDFTIFMKIVLPLSYPALASFAIFQFLWTWNDLLVAMVFLGTGDNELVLTGRLVNLLGSRGGKWEILTASAFITIVVPLFVFFSLQRYLVRGLLAGSVKGG
;
A
#
# COMPACT_ATOMS: atom_id res chain seq x y z
N MET A 1 50.70 0.53 22.73
CA MET A 1 50.47 -0.59 21.77
C MET A 1 48.98 -0.76 21.56
N HIS A 2 48.49 -0.38 20.39
CA HIS A 2 47.08 -0.47 20.01
C HIS A 2 46.75 -1.94 19.70
N LYS A 3 45.97 -2.62 20.55
CA LYS A 3 45.35 -3.90 20.18
C LYS A 3 44.28 -3.60 19.12
N GLY A 4 44.61 -3.81 17.85
CA GLY A 4 43.62 -3.79 16.77
C GLY A 4 42.55 -4.83 17.06
N SER A 5 41.28 -4.41 17.08
CA SER A 5 40.18 -5.34 17.31
C SER A 5 40.10 -6.32 16.14
N ILE A 6 40.41 -7.59 16.40
CA ILE A 6 40.22 -8.66 15.43
C ILE A 6 38.71 -8.83 15.32
N ARG A 7 38.10 -8.31 14.25
CA ARG A 7 36.67 -8.52 13.98
C ARG A 7 36.42 -10.02 13.90
N SER A 8 35.43 -10.50 14.66
CA SER A 8 35.07 -11.91 14.68
C SER A 8 34.77 -12.40 13.25
N PRO A 9 35.25 -13.58 12.83
CA PRO A 9 34.92 -14.14 11.51
C PRO A 9 33.41 -14.33 11.28
N LEU A 10 32.59 -14.32 12.35
CA LEU A 10 31.13 -14.36 12.29
C LEU A 10 30.48 -13.02 11.87
N THR A 11 31.20 -11.89 11.91
CA THR A 11 30.65 -10.59 11.52
C THR A 11 30.24 -10.56 10.03
N TRP A 12 30.97 -11.28 9.17
CA TRP A 12 30.61 -11.37 7.75
C TRP A 12 29.31 -12.16 7.53
N ALA A 13 29.10 -13.25 8.28
CA ALA A 13 27.85 -14.01 8.25
C ALA A 13 26.67 -13.14 8.69
N VAL A 14 26.82 -12.36 9.77
CA VAL A 14 25.79 -11.41 10.22
C VAL A 14 25.49 -10.36 9.14
N HIS A 15 26.50 -9.74 8.54
CA HIS A 15 26.29 -8.75 7.47
C HIS A 15 25.60 -9.36 6.25
N LEU A 16 25.97 -10.57 5.84
CA LEU A 16 25.31 -11.27 4.75
C LEU A 16 23.86 -11.61 5.08
N SER A 17 23.58 -12.09 6.29
CA SER A 17 22.21 -12.35 6.73
C SER A 17 21.36 -11.08 6.75
N VAL A 18 21.91 -9.96 7.23
CA VAL A 18 21.22 -8.66 7.22
C VAL A 18 20.99 -8.20 5.78
N LEU A 19 21.99 -8.29 4.89
CA LEU A 19 21.85 -7.92 3.49
C LEU A 19 20.78 -8.77 2.79
N PHE A 20 20.78 -10.08 3.04
CA PHE A 20 19.78 -10.99 2.50
C PHE A 20 18.38 -10.62 2.98
N LEU A 21 18.20 -10.33 4.27
CA LEU A 21 16.92 -9.88 4.81
C LEU A 21 16.48 -8.56 4.19
N VAL A 22 17.38 -7.58 4.06
CA VAL A 22 17.07 -6.29 3.41
C VAL A 22 16.66 -6.51 1.95
N ALA A 23 17.37 -7.35 1.20
CA ALA A 23 17.02 -7.70 -0.18
C ALA A 23 15.65 -8.38 -0.26
N LEU A 24 15.39 -9.37 0.60
CA LEU A 24 14.12 -10.09 0.68
C LEU A 24 12.93 -9.15 0.94
N TRP A 25 13.11 -8.16 1.82
CA TRP A 25 12.07 -7.18 2.15
C TRP A 25 11.92 -6.06 1.13
N THR A 26 12.98 -5.68 0.41
CA THR A 26 12.94 -4.60 -0.59
C THR A 26 12.47 -5.06 -1.96
N LEU A 27 12.65 -6.35 -2.29
CA LEU A 27 12.31 -6.91 -3.59
C LEU A 27 10.80 -6.83 -3.93
N PRO A 28 9.86 -7.12 -3.01
CA PRO A 28 8.43 -6.89 -3.26
C PRO A 28 8.12 -5.41 -3.52
N THR A 29 8.73 -4.50 -2.77
CA THR A 29 8.54 -3.05 -2.95
C THR A 29 9.09 -2.58 -4.30
N ALA A 30 10.26 -3.09 -4.71
CA ALA A 30 10.82 -2.83 -6.04
C ALA A 30 9.91 -3.35 -7.16
N GLY A 31 9.35 -4.56 -6.99
CA GLY A 31 8.39 -5.10 -7.95
C GLY A 31 7.11 -4.28 -8.06
N LEU A 32 6.63 -3.74 -6.93
CA LEU A 32 5.48 -2.85 -6.88
C LEU A 32 5.79 -1.49 -7.52
N PHE A 33 7.01 -0.97 -7.33
CA PHE A 33 7.49 0.26 -7.97
C PHE A 33 7.54 0.13 -9.48
N VAL A 34 8.18 -0.94 -9.97
CA VAL A 34 8.25 -1.24 -11.40
C VAL A 34 6.83 -1.40 -11.98
N SER A 35 5.94 -2.08 -11.26
CA SER A 35 4.54 -2.24 -11.70
C SER A 35 3.78 -0.92 -11.78
N ALA A 36 4.04 0.03 -10.86
CA ALA A 36 3.37 1.33 -10.87
C ALA A 36 3.70 2.18 -12.11
N LEU A 37 4.87 1.93 -12.72
CA LEU A 37 5.31 2.59 -13.96
C LEU A 37 4.84 1.88 -15.24
N ARG A 38 4.09 0.79 -15.15
CA ARG A 38 3.66 -0.03 -16.30
C ARG A 38 2.19 0.22 -16.63
N ASP A 39 1.84 0.15 -17.92
CA ASP A 39 0.44 0.22 -18.32
C ASP A 39 -0.30 -1.10 -18.06
N LYS A 40 -1.64 -1.04 -18.15
CA LYS A 40 -2.53 -2.18 -17.94
C LYS A 40 -2.17 -3.41 -18.77
N ASN A 41 -1.86 -3.24 -20.05
CA ASN A 41 -1.58 -4.35 -20.96
C ASN A 41 -0.29 -5.05 -20.54
N GLN A 42 0.71 -4.30 -20.11
CA GLN A 42 1.95 -4.88 -19.61
C GLN A 42 1.75 -5.68 -18.32
N ILE A 43 1.02 -5.14 -17.34
CA ILE A 43 0.79 -5.81 -16.05
C ILE A 43 0.04 -7.13 -16.26
N VAL A 44 -0.90 -7.16 -17.20
CA VAL A 44 -1.63 -8.40 -17.56
C VAL A 44 -0.75 -9.38 -18.34
N ALA A 45 0.13 -8.88 -19.21
CA ALA A 45 0.95 -9.73 -20.07
C ALA A 45 2.13 -10.40 -19.35
N SER A 46 2.72 -9.74 -18.33
CA SER A 46 3.88 -10.32 -17.64
C SER A 46 4.17 -9.75 -16.25
N GLY A 47 4.93 -10.52 -15.46
CA GLY A 47 5.43 -10.09 -14.16
C GLY A 47 6.41 -8.92 -14.23
N TRP A 48 6.60 -8.22 -13.11
CA TRP A 48 7.48 -7.05 -13.04
C TRP A 48 8.96 -7.38 -13.31
N TRP A 49 9.37 -8.63 -13.05
CA TRP A 49 10.75 -9.09 -13.30
C TRP A 49 11.11 -9.18 -14.78
N THR A 50 10.12 -9.20 -15.68
CA THR A 50 10.33 -9.13 -17.14
C THR A 50 9.96 -7.76 -17.73
N ALA A 51 9.79 -6.72 -16.91
CA ALA A 51 9.31 -5.41 -17.37
C ALA A 51 10.22 -4.75 -18.42
N LEU A 52 11.51 -5.11 -18.45
CA LEU A 52 12.49 -4.62 -19.44
C LEU A 52 12.57 -5.48 -20.71
N ALA A 53 11.81 -6.57 -20.78
CA ALA A 53 11.78 -7.49 -21.91
C ALA A 53 10.42 -7.44 -22.61
N THR A 54 10.41 -7.75 -23.90
CA THR A 54 9.16 -7.92 -24.65
C THR A 54 8.40 -9.13 -24.10
N SER A 55 7.17 -8.91 -23.67
CA SER A 55 6.28 -9.99 -23.22
C SER A 55 5.29 -10.37 -24.31
N THR A 56 4.90 -11.64 -24.36
CA THR A 56 3.89 -12.12 -25.32
C THR A 56 2.50 -12.08 -24.69
N GLN A 57 1.52 -11.57 -25.43
CA GLN A 57 0.11 -11.64 -25.05
C GLN A 57 -0.67 -12.42 -26.11
N ASN A 58 -1.53 -13.34 -25.65
CA ASN A 58 -2.51 -14.00 -26.50
C ASN A 58 -3.78 -13.15 -26.57
N ALA A 59 -4.18 -12.80 -27.79
CA ALA A 59 -5.35 -12.02 -28.08
C ALA A 59 -6.24 -12.73 -29.11
N ILE A 60 -7.47 -12.25 -29.23
CA ILE A 60 -8.48 -12.82 -30.12
C ILE A 60 -8.99 -11.69 -31.00
N TYR A 61 -8.85 -11.86 -32.30
CA TYR A 61 -9.50 -11.03 -33.30
C TYR A 61 -10.63 -11.82 -33.97
N ARG A 62 -11.72 -11.14 -34.35
CA ARG A 62 -12.78 -11.76 -35.15
C ARG A 62 -12.75 -11.13 -36.53
N ALA A 63 -12.47 -11.94 -37.54
CA ALA A 63 -12.47 -11.51 -38.92
C ALA A 63 -13.85 -10.94 -39.32
N PRO A 64 -13.90 -10.06 -40.32
CA PRO A 64 -15.15 -9.62 -40.93
C PRO A 64 -16.03 -10.80 -41.36
N GLY A 65 -17.34 -10.54 -41.41
CA GLY A 65 -18.31 -11.54 -41.85
C GLY A 65 -18.16 -11.88 -43.34
N PRO A 66 -18.85 -12.94 -43.80
CA PRO A 66 -18.85 -13.32 -45.21
C PRO A 66 -19.31 -12.23 -46.18
N ASP A 67 -20.06 -11.23 -45.72
CA ASP A 67 -20.49 -10.05 -46.48
C ASP A 67 -19.33 -9.18 -47.00
N LYS A 68 -18.13 -9.35 -46.43
CA LYS A 68 -16.91 -8.64 -46.80
C LYS A 68 -15.92 -9.49 -47.62
N GLN A 69 -16.33 -10.68 -48.07
CA GLN A 69 -15.49 -11.49 -48.93
C GLN A 69 -15.36 -10.89 -50.33
N VAL A 70 -14.19 -11.06 -50.94
CA VAL A 70 -13.90 -10.66 -52.32
C VAL A 70 -13.44 -11.89 -53.09
N GLU A 71 -13.87 -12.03 -54.33
CA GLU A 71 -13.37 -13.10 -55.20
C GLU A 71 -12.07 -12.65 -55.87
N GLU A 72 -10.98 -13.34 -55.61
CA GLU A 72 -9.67 -13.09 -56.19
C GLU A 72 -9.09 -14.41 -56.73
N ASN A 73 -8.76 -14.46 -58.02
CA ASN A 73 -8.16 -15.63 -58.68
C ASN A 73 -8.94 -16.95 -58.47
N GLY A 74 -10.28 -16.89 -58.46
CA GLY A 74 -11.15 -18.05 -58.26
C GLY A 74 -11.21 -18.57 -56.82
N GLN A 75 -10.75 -17.78 -55.84
CA GLN A 75 -10.92 -18.03 -54.41
C GLN A 75 -11.68 -16.89 -53.74
N PHE A 76 -12.43 -17.23 -52.70
CA PHE A 76 -13.07 -16.25 -51.83
C PHE A 76 -12.08 -15.84 -50.75
N VAL A 77 -11.84 -14.54 -50.61
CA VAL A 77 -10.82 -13.96 -49.74
C VAL A 77 -11.44 -12.98 -48.76
N ILE A 78 -11.09 -13.11 -47.48
CA ILE A 78 -11.34 -12.09 -46.45
C ILE A 78 -9.97 -11.67 -45.90
N SER A 79 -9.68 -10.38 -45.91
CA SER A 79 -8.42 -9.84 -45.41
C SER A 79 -8.64 -8.63 -44.52
N GLY A 80 -7.64 -8.32 -43.71
CA GLY A 80 -7.65 -7.20 -42.77
C GLY A 80 -6.41 -7.23 -41.89
N ASN A 81 -6.43 -6.49 -40.79
CA ASN A 81 -5.34 -6.46 -39.83
C ASN A 81 -5.86 -6.75 -38.41
N VAL A 82 -5.22 -7.69 -37.71
CA VAL A 82 -5.64 -8.15 -36.37
C VAL A 82 -5.47 -7.08 -35.27
N PHE A 83 -4.72 -6.01 -35.56
CA PHE A 83 -4.54 -4.86 -34.66
C PHE A 83 -5.57 -3.73 -34.90
N GLU A 84 -6.52 -3.87 -35.83
CA GLU A 84 -7.56 -2.87 -36.12
C GLU A 84 -7.01 -1.43 -36.35
N GLY A 85 -5.85 -1.31 -36.99
CA GLY A 85 -5.16 -0.02 -37.21
C GLY A 85 -4.10 0.33 -36.15
N GLY A 86 -3.92 -0.51 -35.13
CA GLY A 86 -2.81 -0.46 -34.20
C GLY A 86 -1.49 -0.97 -34.80
N LYS A 87 -0.42 -0.93 -34.00
CA LYS A 87 0.90 -1.50 -34.34
C LYS A 87 1.23 -2.62 -33.37
N GLY A 88 1.78 -3.71 -33.88
CA GLY A 88 2.28 -4.83 -33.08
C GLY A 88 3.10 -5.79 -33.92
N ASN A 89 3.69 -6.79 -33.27
CA ASN A 89 4.44 -7.85 -33.92
C ASN A 89 3.85 -9.20 -33.54
N VAL A 90 3.12 -9.83 -34.46
CA VAL A 90 2.59 -11.18 -34.27
C VAL A 90 3.75 -12.16 -34.34
N THR A 91 3.89 -13.01 -33.34
CA THR A 91 4.90 -14.08 -33.29
C THR A 91 4.29 -15.43 -33.64
N ALA A 92 3.03 -15.66 -33.28
CA ALA A 92 2.31 -16.90 -33.57
C ALA A 92 0.81 -16.64 -33.71
N PHE A 93 0.08 -17.59 -34.31
CA PHE A 93 -1.37 -17.53 -34.44
C PHE A 93 -2.01 -18.93 -34.42
N GLY A 94 -3.33 -18.95 -34.26
CA GLY A 94 -4.13 -20.16 -34.17
C GLY A 94 -5.61 -19.89 -34.47
N SER A 95 -6.37 -20.97 -34.65
CA SER A 95 -7.80 -20.91 -34.99
C SER A 95 -8.72 -21.30 -33.84
N SER A 96 -8.16 -21.79 -32.74
CA SER A 96 -8.86 -22.30 -31.56
C SER A 96 -8.27 -21.71 -30.29
N SER A 97 -9.10 -21.59 -29.25
CA SER A 97 -8.63 -21.19 -27.92
C SER A 97 -7.79 -22.26 -27.23
N GLN A 98 -7.89 -23.52 -27.69
CA GLN A 98 -7.09 -24.62 -27.15
C GLN A 98 -5.63 -24.52 -27.59
N ASP A 99 -5.39 -24.01 -28.79
CA ASP A 99 -4.06 -23.85 -29.35
C ASP A 99 -3.94 -22.51 -30.10
N PRO A 100 -3.81 -21.39 -29.37
CA PRO A 100 -3.80 -20.04 -29.94
C PRO A 100 -2.48 -19.68 -30.65
N ALA A 101 -1.43 -20.51 -30.50
CA ALA A 101 -0.09 -20.29 -31.05
C ALA A 101 0.37 -21.49 -31.90
N ALA A 102 -0.57 -22.21 -32.51
CA ALA A 102 -0.34 -23.42 -33.30
C ALA A 102 0.60 -23.21 -34.49
N PHE A 103 0.65 -21.99 -35.04
CA PHE A 103 1.41 -21.66 -36.24
C PHE A 103 2.27 -20.41 -36.02
N GLU A 104 3.48 -20.39 -36.58
CA GLU A 104 4.34 -19.19 -36.58
C GLU A 104 3.76 -18.10 -37.49
N ALA A 105 4.01 -16.83 -37.15
CA ALA A 105 3.60 -15.72 -38.00
C ALA A 105 4.20 -15.84 -39.42
N GLY A 106 3.36 -15.66 -40.44
CA GLY A 106 3.69 -15.85 -41.86
C GLY A 106 3.45 -17.26 -42.39
N ALA A 107 3.26 -18.26 -41.52
CA ALA A 107 2.88 -19.60 -41.95
C ALA A 107 1.42 -19.66 -42.46
N SER A 108 1.11 -20.68 -43.25
CA SER A 108 -0.25 -20.96 -43.70
C SER A 108 -0.86 -22.09 -42.88
N ALA A 109 -2.00 -21.80 -42.25
CA ALA A 109 -2.78 -22.75 -41.47
C ALA A 109 -3.97 -23.25 -42.31
N GLU A 110 -4.06 -24.55 -42.51
CA GLU A 110 -5.25 -25.17 -43.11
C GLU A 110 -6.31 -25.42 -42.04
N LEU A 111 -7.48 -24.85 -42.28
CA LEU A 111 -8.69 -24.97 -41.49
C LEU A 111 -9.62 -26.02 -42.13
N LYS A 112 -10.76 -26.27 -41.48
CA LYS A 112 -11.82 -27.11 -42.05
C LYS A 112 -12.34 -26.51 -43.37
N ASP A 113 -12.89 -27.38 -44.22
CA ASP A 113 -13.50 -27.03 -45.50
C ASP A 113 -12.56 -26.38 -46.53
N GLY A 114 -11.24 -26.61 -46.39
CA GLY A 114 -10.23 -26.12 -47.33
C GLY A 114 -9.90 -24.64 -47.16
N VAL A 115 -10.37 -24.02 -46.07
CA VAL A 115 -10.05 -22.63 -45.73
C VAL A 115 -8.57 -22.54 -45.31
N LYS A 116 -7.85 -21.53 -45.78
CA LYS A 116 -6.48 -21.23 -45.37
C LYS A 116 -6.43 -19.91 -44.63
N LEU A 117 -5.77 -19.88 -43.47
CA LEU A 117 -5.49 -18.67 -42.72
C LEU A 117 -3.99 -18.40 -42.74
N THR A 118 -3.62 -17.17 -43.07
CA THR A 118 -2.27 -16.64 -42.90
C THR A 118 -2.35 -15.38 -42.05
N VAL A 119 -1.42 -15.21 -41.12
CA VAL A 119 -1.27 -13.99 -40.32
C VAL A 119 0.19 -13.57 -40.37
N ALA A 120 0.49 -12.46 -41.01
CA ALA A 120 1.84 -11.92 -41.13
C ALA A 120 2.31 -11.26 -39.82
N PRO A 121 3.63 -11.10 -39.61
CA PRO A 121 4.17 -10.46 -38.40
C PRO A 121 3.64 -9.04 -38.15
N ASN A 122 3.32 -8.28 -39.20
CA ASN A 122 2.72 -6.94 -39.11
C ASN A 122 1.22 -6.93 -38.73
N GLY A 123 0.63 -8.12 -38.54
CA GLY A 123 -0.78 -8.30 -38.18
C GLY A 123 -1.74 -8.42 -39.37
N ASP A 124 -1.27 -8.32 -40.61
CA ASP A 124 -2.13 -8.53 -41.77
C ASP A 124 -2.52 -10.00 -41.85
N PHE A 125 -3.83 -10.26 -41.92
CA PHE A 125 -4.34 -11.61 -42.09
C PHE A 125 -5.04 -11.77 -43.43
N ARG A 126 -5.01 -12.99 -43.94
CA ARG A 126 -5.73 -13.39 -45.14
C ARG A 126 -6.33 -14.77 -44.94
N LEU A 127 -7.65 -14.83 -45.06
CA LEU A 127 -8.45 -16.03 -45.11
C LEU A 127 -8.80 -16.30 -46.57
N THR A 128 -8.44 -17.47 -47.10
CA THR A 128 -8.82 -17.88 -48.45
C THR A 128 -9.61 -19.17 -48.42
N SER A 129 -10.57 -19.33 -49.33
CA SER A 129 -11.40 -20.51 -49.42
C SER A 129 -11.77 -20.80 -50.88
N PRO A 130 -11.77 -22.08 -51.31
CA PRO A 130 -12.30 -22.46 -52.63
C PRO A 130 -13.83 -22.35 -52.72
N LYS A 131 -14.54 -22.28 -51.58
CA LYS A 131 -15.98 -22.09 -51.49
C LYS A 131 -16.30 -20.75 -50.83
N ALA A 132 -17.42 -20.13 -51.20
CA ALA A 132 -17.89 -18.92 -50.55
C ALA A 132 -18.02 -19.14 -49.04
N PHE A 133 -17.60 -18.16 -48.25
CA PHE A 133 -17.85 -18.19 -46.82
C PHE A 133 -19.36 -18.06 -46.56
N GLU A 134 -19.91 -18.86 -45.65
CA GLU A 134 -21.33 -18.87 -45.31
C GLU A 134 -21.54 -18.48 -43.84
N GLY A 135 -22.74 -17.99 -43.51
CA GLY A 135 -23.14 -17.59 -42.15
C GLY A 135 -23.05 -16.09 -41.87
N THR A 136 -23.11 -15.72 -40.58
CA THR A 136 -23.24 -14.30 -40.14
C THR A 136 -22.04 -13.77 -39.34
N ARG A 137 -21.10 -14.64 -38.94
CA ARG A 137 -19.96 -14.27 -38.08
C ARG A 137 -18.66 -14.73 -38.73
N GLY A 138 -17.67 -13.85 -38.79
CA GLY A 138 -16.35 -14.23 -39.28
C GLY A 138 -15.57 -15.13 -38.32
N GLN A 139 -14.54 -15.77 -38.87
CA GLN A 139 -13.64 -16.69 -38.19
C GLN A 139 -12.92 -15.99 -37.03
N ARG A 140 -12.79 -16.68 -35.89
CA ARG A 140 -11.93 -16.22 -34.79
C ARG A 140 -10.48 -16.53 -35.13
N ILE A 141 -9.63 -15.52 -35.02
CA ILE A 141 -8.19 -15.60 -35.18
C ILE A 141 -7.60 -15.36 -33.80
N PHE A 142 -6.95 -16.38 -33.25
CA PHE A 142 -6.14 -16.26 -32.06
C PHE A 142 -4.74 -15.87 -32.49
N TYR A 143 -4.13 -14.92 -31.82
CA TYR A 143 -2.77 -14.49 -32.15
C TYR A 143 -1.98 -14.17 -30.89
N THR A 144 -0.69 -14.47 -30.93
CA THR A 144 0.30 -14.09 -29.94
C THR A 144 1.07 -12.91 -30.49
N ALA A 145 1.03 -11.77 -29.79
CA ALA A 145 1.80 -10.60 -30.17
C ALA A 145 2.83 -10.26 -29.09
N GLY A 146 4.01 -9.83 -29.53
CA GLY A 146 5.02 -9.23 -28.68
C GLY A 146 4.63 -7.81 -28.28
N ILE A 147 4.56 -7.55 -26.99
CA ILE A 147 4.33 -6.23 -26.40
C ILE A 147 5.68 -5.71 -25.88
N PRO A 148 6.23 -4.66 -26.50
CA PRO A 148 7.50 -4.10 -26.05
C PRO A 148 7.37 -3.45 -24.66
N PRO A 149 8.49 -3.32 -23.93
CA PRO A 149 8.56 -2.51 -22.71
C PRO A 149 8.01 -1.09 -22.92
N ARG A 150 7.06 -0.67 -22.07
CA ARG A 150 6.47 0.66 -22.06
C ARG A 150 6.32 1.12 -20.62
N PHE A 151 7.04 2.17 -20.28
CA PHE A 151 6.87 2.87 -19.01
C PHE A 151 5.99 4.09 -19.21
N THR A 152 5.14 4.37 -18.23
CA THR A 152 4.18 5.48 -18.27
C THR A 152 3.96 6.05 -16.87
N LEU A 153 3.58 7.33 -16.81
CA LEU A 153 3.14 8.02 -15.60
C LEU A 153 1.61 8.24 -15.56
N GLU A 154 0.90 7.77 -16.58
CA GLU A 154 -0.54 7.95 -16.76
C GLU A 154 -1.36 7.40 -15.58
N ASN A 155 -0.90 6.31 -14.94
CA ASN A 155 -1.54 5.79 -13.73
C ASN A 155 -1.46 6.77 -12.56
N TYR A 156 -0.32 7.45 -12.38
CA TYR A 156 -0.16 8.46 -11.32
C TYR A 156 -1.03 9.68 -11.62
N GLU A 157 -1.05 10.14 -12.87
CA GLU A 157 -1.93 11.23 -13.31
C GLU A 157 -3.40 10.90 -13.05
N THR A 158 -3.84 9.69 -13.42
CA THR A 158 -5.19 9.19 -13.18
C THR A 158 -5.54 9.20 -11.69
N VAL A 159 -4.62 8.79 -10.81
CA VAL A 159 -4.87 8.79 -9.36
C VAL A 159 -4.88 10.21 -8.80
N LEU A 160 -3.91 11.06 -9.17
CA LEU A 160 -3.76 12.41 -8.61
C LEU A 160 -4.86 13.37 -9.08
N THR A 161 -5.42 13.14 -10.27
CA THR A 161 -6.51 13.95 -10.84
C THR A 161 -7.89 13.36 -10.56
N ALA A 162 -7.99 12.18 -9.95
CA ALA A 162 -9.28 11.58 -9.65
C ALA A 162 -10.09 12.42 -8.65
N GLU A 163 -11.39 12.49 -8.90
CA GLU A 163 -12.31 13.30 -8.13
C GLU A 163 -12.28 12.95 -6.63
N GLY A 164 -12.22 13.98 -5.78
CA GLY A 164 -12.24 13.82 -4.34
C GLY A 164 -10.92 13.35 -3.70
N ILE A 165 -9.84 13.14 -4.47
CA ILE A 165 -8.53 12.74 -3.91
C ILE A 165 -7.90 13.81 -3.02
N GLY A 166 -7.94 15.09 -3.45
CA GLY A 166 -7.43 16.18 -2.63
C GLY A 166 -8.18 16.31 -1.30
N LYS A 167 -9.51 16.11 -1.32
CA LYS A 167 -10.34 16.13 -0.12
C LYS A 167 -10.03 14.94 0.80
N SER A 168 -9.95 13.73 0.25
CA SER A 168 -9.64 12.54 1.04
C SER A 168 -8.23 12.57 1.63
N PHE A 169 -7.27 13.19 0.94
CA PHE A 169 -5.94 13.51 1.47
C PHE A 169 -6.02 14.42 2.70
N LEU A 170 -6.78 15.52 2.63
CA LEU A 170 -7.00 16.41 3.77
C LEU A 170 -7.74 15.71 4.92
N ASN A 171 -8.73 14.87 4.61
CA ASN A 171 -9.43 14.06 5.61
C ASN A 171 -8.45 13.13 6.33
N SER A 172 -7.58 12.43 5.60
CA SER A 172 -6.53 11.57 6.17
C SER A 172 -5.57 12.34 7.07
N LEU A 173 -5.13 13.55 6.69
CA LEU A 173 -4.32 14.41 7.56
C LEU A 173 -5.08 14.84 8.82
N THR A 174 -6.35 15.22 8.66
CA THR A 174 -7.24 15.62 9.75
C THR A 174 -7.49 14.47 10.72
N VAL A 175 -7.43 13.22 10.25
CA VAL A 175 -7.47 12.04 11.12
C VAL A 175 -6.11 11.77 11.75
N ALA A 176 -5.05 11.64 10.95
CA ALA A 176 -3.76 11.11 11.38
C ALA A 176 -3.02 12.05 12.34
N ILE A 177 -3.03 13.37 12.10
CA ILE A 177 -2.29 14.33 12.93
C ILE A 177 -2.85 14.38 14.36
N PRO A 178 -4.15 14.64 14.61
CA PRO A 178 -4.69 14.65 15.97
C PRO A 178 -4.65 13.27 16.62
N SER A 179 -4.92 12.20 15.86
CA SER A 179 -4.83 10.82 16.36
C SER A 179 -3.40 10.40 16.72
N THR A 180 -2.39 11.17 16.31
CA THR A 180 -1.00 10.99 16.72
C THR A 180 -0.66 11.83 17.94
N ILE A 181 -1.06 13.10 17.95
CA ILE A 181 -0.67 14.05 18.99
C ILE A 181 -1.44 13.83 20.29
N ILE A 182 -2.77 13.66 20.21
CA ILE A 182 -3.63 13.55 21.39
C ILE A 182 -3.20 12.38 22.30
N PRO A 183 -2.97 11.15 21.78
CA PRO A 183 -2.63 10.03 22.64
C PRO A 183 -1.25 10.20 23.28
N ILE A 184 -0.30 10.84 22.58
CA ILE A 184 1.03 11.14 23.12
C ILE A 184 0.95 12.07 24.31
N LEU A 185 0.20 13.17 24.18
CA LEU A 185 0.05 14.16 25.24
C LEU A 185 -0.55 13.51 26.49
N VAL A 186 -1.63 12.76 26.32
CA VAL A 186 -2.31 12.07 27.44
C VAL A 186 -1.42 10.98 28.03
N ALA A 187 -0.77 10.18 27.18
CA ALA A 187 0.12 9.11 27.64
C ALA A 187 1.36 9.63 28.35
N ALA A 188 1.92 10.77 27.95
CA ALA A 188 3.08 11.37 28.61
C ALA A 188 2.76 11.76 30.07
N PHE A 189 1.60 12.37 30.30
CA PHE A 189 1.12 12.67 31.67
C PHE A 189 0.90 11.40 32.48
N ALA A 190 0.18 10.41 31.93
CA ALA A 190 -0.09 9.16 32.61
C ALA A 190 1.20 8.38 32.91
N ALA A 191 2.14 8.36 31.96
CA ALA A 191 3.44 7.71 32.11
C ALA A 191 4.29 8.35 33.21
N TYR A 192 4.32 9.69 33.29
CA TYR A 192 5.00 10.41 34.37
C TYR A 192 4.43 10.03 35.74
N ALA A 193 3.10 10.09 35.88
CA ALA A 193 2.42 9.74 37.12
C ALA A 193 2.70 8.28 37.52
N LEU A 194 2.57 7.34 36.59
CA LEU A 194 2.80 5.92 36.84
C LEU A 194 4.28 5.59 37.11
N ALA A 195 5.21 6.35 36.55
CA ALA A 195 6.63 6.17 36.79
C ALA A 195 7.03 6.69 38.18
N TRP A 196 6.67 7.93 38.52
CA TRP A 196 7.32 8.67 39.61
C TRP A 196 6.40 9.22 40.71
N MET A 197 5.09 9.31 40.48
CA MET A 197 4.16 9.71 41.54
C MET A 197 3.80 8.51 42.43
N LYS A 198 3.60 8.76 43.72
CA LYS A 198 3.18 7.77 44.70
C LYS A 198 1.70 7.99 45.02
N PHE A 199 0.86 7.02 44.68
CA PHE A 199 -0.57 7.04 44.98
C PHE A 199 -1.12 5.60 45.05
N PRO A 200 -2.21 5.37 45.79
CA PRO A 200 -2.80 4.03 45.92
C PRO A 200 -3.35 3.52 44.59
N GLY A 201 -3.25 2.21 44.34
CA GLY A 201 -3.77 1.58 43.12
C GLY A 201 -2.90 1.69 41.86
N ARG A 202 -1.74 2.37 41.93
CA ARG A 202 -0.80 2.55 40.80
C ARG A 202 -0.45 1.25 40.05
N ALA A 203 -0.19 0.17 40.78
CA ALA A 203 0.15 -1.13 40.18
C ALA A 203 -1.04 -1.78 39.47
N LEU A 204 -2.24 -1.64 40.02
CA LEU A 204 -3.48 -2.15 39.40
C LEU A 204 -3.80 -1.39 38.11
N ILE A 205 -3.69 -0.05 38.13
CA ILE A 205 -3.89 0.77 36.91
C ILE A 205 -2.90 0.35 35.82
N LEU A 206 -1.63 0.17 36.18
CA LEU A 206 -0.62 -0.31 35.23
C LEU A 206 -0.97 -1.70 34.69
N ALA A 207 -1.41 -2.64 35.55
CA ALA A 207 -1.81 -3.98 35.14
C ALA A 207 -3.02 -3.95 34.20
N VAL A 208 -4.02 -3.11 34.45
CA VAL A 208 -5.18 -2.92 33.57
C VAL A 208 -4.74 -2.35 32.22
N ILE A 209 -3.90 -1.32 32.21
CA ILE A 209 -3.35 -0.73 30.98
C ILE A 209 -2.61 -1.78 30.15
N VAL A 210 -1.75 -2.59 30.78
CA VAL A 210 -1.05 -3.67 30.09
C VAL A 210 -2.02 -4.75 29.62
N GLY A 211 -3.03 -5.09 30.41
CA GLY A 211 -4.08 -6.04 30.02
C GLY A 211 -4.89 -5.59 28.81
N LEU A 212 -5.11 -4.28 28.64
CA LEU A 212 -5.80 -3.71 27.47
C LEU A 212 -5.03 -3.91 26.17
N LEU A 213 -3.72 -4.13 26.20
CA LEU A 213 -2.91 -4.45 25.00
C LEU A 213 -3.32 -5.79 24.37
N VAL A 214 -3.91 -6.70 25.15
CA VAL A 214 -4.32 -8.03 24.69
C VAL A 214 -5.65 -7.97 23.93
N VAL A 215 -6.43 -6.89 24.13
CA VAL A 215 -7.76 -6.78 23.53
C VAL A 215 -7.63 -6.56 22.02
N PRO A 216 -8.17 -7.46 21.19
CA PRO A 216 -8.12 -7.29 19.74
C PRO A 216 -9.03 -6.13 19.33
N LEU A 217 -8.46 -5.16 18.61
CA LEU A 217 -9.16 -3.96 18.14
C LEU A 217 -10.46 -4.31 17.44
N GLN A 218 -10.45 -5.30 16.53
CA GLN A 218 -11.59 -5.68 15.70
C GLN A 218 -12.81 -6.14 16.52
N MET A 219 -12.60 -6.86 17.63
CA MET A 219 -13.70 -7.35 18.48
C MET A 219 -14.39 -6.22 19.24
N SER A 220 -13.66 -5.14 19.52
CA SER A 220 -14.17 -4.00 20.28
C SER A 220 -14.94 -2.98 19.43
N LEU A 221 -14.81 -3.03 18.09
CA LEU A 221 -15.41 -2.02 17.18
C LEU A 221 -16.93 -1.92 17.33
N ILE A 222 -17.64 -3.06 17.32
CA ILE A 222 -19.11 -3.07 17.41
C ILE A 222 -19.59 -2.54 18.76
N PRO A 223 -19.10 -3.03 19.92
CA PRO A 223 -19.46 -2.46 21.22
C PRO A 223 -19.17 -0.97 21.34
N LEU A 224 -17.99 -0.52 20.89
CA LEU A 224 -17.61 0.90 20.96
C LEU A 224 -18.47 1.77 20.05
N LEU A 225 -18.79 1.31 18.83
CA LEU A 225 -19.69 2.05 17.95
C LEU A 225 -21.09 2.19 18.56
N ARG A 226 -21.61 1.14 19.21
CA ARG A 226 -22.88 1.21 19.94
C ARG A 226 -22.83 2.24 21.07
N MET A 227 -21.74 2.24 21.84
CA MET A 227 -21.53 3.23 22.91
C MET A 227 -21.48 4.65 22.33
N TYR A 228 -20.73 4.87 21.24
CA TYR A 228 -20.64 6.15 20.56
C TYR A 228 -21.99 6.64 20.05
N ASN A 229 -22.79 5.74 19.48
CA ASN A 229 -24.16 6.08 19.06
C ASN A 229 -25.04 6.48 20.23
N GLY A 230 -24.92 5.83 21.37
CA GLY A 230 -25.62 6.22 22.61
C GLY A 230 -25.20 7.60 23.09
N VAL A 231 -23.89 7.89 23.11
CA VAL A 231 -23.35 9.21 23.48
C VAL A 231 -23.83 10.29 22.51
N GLY A 232 -23.74 10.05 21.20
CA GLY A 232 -24.23 10.97 20.18
C GLY A 232 -25.73 11.27 20.33
N ALA A 233 -26.54 10.23 20.56
CA ALA A 233 -27.97 10.38 20.81
C ALA A 233 -28.27 11.19 22.08
N PHE A 234 -27.50 11.00 23.15
CA PHE A 234 -27.66 11.75 24.39
C PHE A 234 -27.36 13.25 24.24
N PHE A 235 -26.29 13.59 23.51
CA PHE A 235 -25.91 14.99 23.26
C PHE A 235 -26.61 15.62 22.04
N GLY A 236 -27.38 14.86 21.27
CA GLY A 236 -28.00 15.33 20.03
C GLY A 236 -27.00 15.60 18.89
N VAL A 237 -25.86 14.93 18.87
CA VAL A 237 -24.76 15.13 17.91
C VAL A 237 -24.53 13.83 17.12
N PRO A 238 -24.14 13.88 15.83
CA PRO A 238 -23.76 12.69 15.08
C PRO A 238 -22.63 11.91 15.76
N SER A 239 -22.75 10.58 15.78
CA SER A 239 -21.73 9.71 16.39
C SER A 239 -20.48 9.55 15.52
N LYS A 240 -20.65 9.67 14.19
CA LYS A 240 -19.57 9.56 13.22
C LYS A 240 -19.02 10.94 12.90
N THR A 241 -17.91 11.30 13.52
CA THR A 241 -17.29 12.62 13.43
C THR A 241 -15.77 12.50 13.55
N TYR A 242 -15.06 13.57 13.18
CA TYR A 242 -13.61 13.67 13.42
C TYR A 242 -13.24 13.49 14.89
N LEU A 243 -14.00 14.09 15.81
CA LEU A 243 -13.80 13.87 17.24
C LEU A 243 -13.95 12.39 17.61
N GLY A 244 -14.96 11.73 17.05
CA GLY A 244 -15.19 10.31 17.31
C GLY A 244 -13.99 9.44 16.93
N ILE A 245 -13.49 9.59 15.71
CA ILE A 245 -12.34 8.83 15.24
C ILE A 245 -11.04 9.17 15.97
N TRP A 246 -10.83 10.43 16.39
CA TRP A 246 -9.67 10.81 17.21
C TRP A 246 -9.70 10.11 18.57
N LEU A 247 -10.86 10.09 19.23
CA LEU A 247 -11.06 9.41 20.50
C LEU A 247 -10.93 7.89 20.37
N ALA A 248 -11.37 7.31 19.24
CA ALA A 248 -11.22 5.88 18.97
C ALA A 248 -9.73 5.50 18.83
N HIS A 249 -8.98 6.22 17.98
CA HIS A 249 -7.54 5.98 17.84
C HIS A 249 -6.77 6.26 19.13
N MET A 250 -7.19 7.23 19.92
CA MET A 250 -6.65 7.47 21.26
C MET A 250 -6.90 6.29 22.18
N GLY A 251 -8.14 5.81 22.30
CA GLY A 251 -8.47 4.68 23.17
C GLY A 251 -7.63 3.43 22.86
N PHE A 252 -7.43 3.13 21.58
CA PHE A 252 -6.62 2.00 21.14
C PHE A 252 -5.11 2.21 21.26
N GLY A 253 -4.62 3.41 20.94
CA GLY A 253 -3.19 3.72 20.99
C GLY A 253 -2.64 3.97 22.39
N LEU A 254 -3.50 4.42 23.32
CA LEU A 254 -3.11 4.83 24.67
C LEU A 254 -2.42 3.74 25.49
N PRO A 255 -2.88 2.49 25.53
CA PRO A 255 -2.24 1.48 26.37
C PRO A 255 -0.77 1.26 26.00
N LEU A 256 -0.48 1.20 24.70
CA LEU A 256 0.88 1.03 24.20
C LEU A 256 1.72 2.28 24.45
N ALA A 257 1.13 3.46 24.20
CA ALA A 257 1.78 4.75 24.45
C ALA A 257 2.21 4.89 25.92
N ILE A 258 1.30 4.63 26.85
CA ILE A 258 1.55 4.73 28.29
C ILE A 258 2.63 3.73 28.70
N TYR A 259 2.52 2.47 28.24
CA TYR A 259 3.48 1.42 28.58
C TYR A 259 4.90 1.79 28.13
N LEU A 260 5.07 2.17 26.85
CA LEU A 260 6.38 2.52 26.29
C LEU A 260 6.96 3.78 26.94
N LEU A 261 6.17 4.85 27.05
CA LEU A 261 6.64 6.11 27.63
C LEU A 261 6.96 5.96 29.12
N ARG A 262 6.18 5.17 29.87
CA ARG A 262 6.48 4.89 31.27
C ARG A 262 7.82 4.17 31.42
N ASN A 263 8.07 3.16 30.60
CA ASN A 263 9.33 2.40 30.67
C ASN A 263 10.55 3.27 30.35
N TYR A 264 10.41 4.20 29.39
CA TYR A 264 11.45 5.18 29.09
C TYR A 264 11.63 6.20 30.24
N ILE A 265 10.55 6.84 30.68
CA ILE A 265 10.58 7.88 31.73
C ILE A 265 11.12 7.30 33.04
N ALA A 266 10.74 6.07 33.40
CA ALA A 266 11.25 5.39 34.59
C ALA A 266 12.78 5.18 34.56
N GLY A 267 13.40 5.18 33.38
CA GLY A 267 14.83 5.03 33.18
C GLY A 267 15.64 6.33 33.22
N LEU A 268 14.99 7.50 33.28
CA LEU A 268 15.70 8.79 33.37
C LEU A 268 16.44 8.92 34.73
N PRO A 269 17.55 9.68 34.79
CA PRO A 269 18.34 9.86 36.02
C PRO A 269 17.48 10.45 37.14
N ARG A 270 17.40 9.74 38.28
CA ARG A 270 16.55 10.16 39.40
C ARG A 270 17.11 11.39 40.11
N GLU A 271 18.44 11.55 40.12
CA GLU A 271 19.11 12.62 40.85
C GLU A 271 18.68 14.02 40.35
N ILE A 272 18.48 14.16 39.04
CA ILE A 272 18.03 15.42 38.42
C ILE A 272 16.65 15.83 38.96
N MET A 273 15.78 14.86 39.17
CA MET A 273 14.39 15.07 39.60
C MET A 273 14.29 15.34 41.09
N GLU A 274 15.10 14.61 41.86
CA GLU A 274 15.22 14.80 43.30
C GLU A 274 15.81 16.18 43.61
N SER A 275 16.85 16.60 42.88
CA SER A 275 17.40 17.96 42.99
C SER A 275 16.36 19.02 42.68
N ALA A 276 15.63 18.89 41.57
CA ALA A 276 14.59 19.86 41.22
C ALA A 276 13.47 19.93 42.29
N ARG A 277 13.13 18.81 42.92
CA ARG A 277 12.14 18.77 44.01
C ARG A 277 12.69 19.40 45.31
N VAL A 278 13.98 19.25 45.59
CA VAL A 278 14.68 19.95 46.69
C VAL A 278 14.68 21.47 46.44
N ASP A 279 14.82 21.90 45.19
CA ASP A 279 14.71 23.30 44.75
C ASP A 279 13.26 23.83 44.74
N GLY A 280 12.29 23.04 45.22
CA GLY A 280 10.88 23.43 45.35
C GLY A 280 10.06 23.34 44.05
N ALA A 281 10.58 22.71 43.00
CA ALA A 281 9.83 22.56 41.75
C ALA A 281 8.61 21.62 41.93
N SER A 282 7.45 22.05 41.45
CA SER A 282 6.24 21.21 41.40
C SER A 282 6.38 20.07 40.38
N ASP A 283 5.61 18.99 40.55
CA ASP A 283 5.56 17.87 39.59
C ASP A 283 5.24 18.33 38.16
N PHE A 284 4.37 19.33 38.00
CA PHE A 284 4.07 19.91 36.69
C PHE A 284 5.28 20.63 36.08
N THR A 285 6.02 21.39 36.89
CA THR A 285 7.25 22.09 36.46
C THR A 285 8.32 21.08 36.05
N ILE A 286 8.51 20.07 36.89
CA ILE A 286 9.39 18.94 36.65
C ILE A 286 9.04 18.24 35.34
N PHE A 287 7.76 17.91 35.14
CA PHE A 287 7.28 17.25 33.93
C PHE A 287 7.57 18.09 32.68
N MET A 288 7.12 19.36 32.67
CA MET A 288 7.20 20.22 31.49
C MET A 288 8.64 20.63 31.14
N LYS A 289 9.48 20.93 32.14
CA LYS A 289 10.82 21.49 31.91
C LYS A 289 11.93 20.45 31.86
N ILE A 290 11.73 19.26 32.44
CA ILE A 290 12.79 18.25 32.55
C ILE A 290 12.37 16.95 31.84
N VAL A 291 11.27 16.33 32.26
CA VAL A 291 10.89 15.00 31.75
C VAL A 291 10.51 15.04 30.28
N LEU A 292 9.67 15.98 29.88
CA LEU A 292 9.16 16.07 28.51
C LEU A 292 10.29 16.32 27.49
N PRO A 293 11.24 17.27 27.70
CA PRO A 293 12.40 17.44 26.83
C PRO A 293 13.32 16.21 26.77
N LEU A 294 13.61 15.57 27.91
CA LEU A 294 14.44 14.36 27.95
C LEU A 294 13.76 13.15 27.29
N SER A 295 12.43 13.17 27.21
CA SER A 295 11.61 12.13 26.59
C SER A 295 11.34 12.36 25.11
N TYR A 296 11.81 13.47 24.53
CA TYR A 296 11.59 13.78 23.11
C TYR A 296 11.97 12.63 22.15
N PRO A 297 13.09 11.90 22.34
CA PRO A 297 13.42 10.74 21.50
C PRO A 297 12.35 9.63 21.54
N ALA A 298 11.82 9.32 22.73
CA ALA A 298 10.78 8.32 22.92
C ALA A 298 9.43 8.78 22.35
N LEU A 299 9.07 10.04 22.57
CA LEU A 299 7.85 10.65 22.03
C LEU A 299 7.86 10.66 20.51
N ALA A 300 8.98 11.05 19.89
CA ALA A 300 9.14 11.02 18.44
C ALA A 300 9.07 9.60 17.87
N SER A 301 9.65 8.61 18.57
CA SER A 301 9.58 7.21 18.16
C SER A 301 8.14 6.69 18.16
N PHE A 302 7.39 6.95 19.24
CA PHE A 302 5.97 6.58 19.30
C PHE A 302 5.13 7.35 18.27
N ALA A 303 5.41 8.64 18.05
CA ALA A 303 4.72 9.44 17.04
C ALA A 303 4.83 8.84 15.63
N ILE A 304 6.00 8.32 15.26
CA ILE A 304 6.18 7.63 13.97
C ILE A 304 5.24 6.42 13.90
N PHE A 305 5.25 5.53 14.89
CA PHE A 305 4.41 4.32 14.88
C PHE A 305 2.91 4.65 14.86
N GLN A 306 2.48 5.59 15.68
CA GLN A 306 1.08 6.03 15.77
C GLN A 306 0.63 6.72 14.47
N PHE A 307 1.47 7.56 13.88
CA PHE A 307 1.19 8.20 12.60
C PHE A 307 1.10 7.17 11.47
N LEU A 308 2.06 6.24 11.40
CA LEU A 308 2.03 5.16 10.41
C LEU A 308 0.75 4.33 10.51
N TRP A 309 0.32 4.00 11.72
CA TRP A 309 -0.93 3.26 11.90
C TRP A 309 -2.14 4.09 11.43
N THR A 310 -2.31 5.31 11.96
CA THR A 310 -3.49 6.16 11.69
C THR A 310 -3.56 6.64 10.24
N TRP A 311 -2.42 6.85 9.57
CA TRP A 311 -2.35 7.21 8.16
C TRP A 311 -2.82 6.08 7.24
N ASN A 312 -2.48 4.84 7.58
CA ASN A 312 -2.83 3.66 6.79
C ASN A 312 -4.17 3.05 7.20
N ASP A 313 -4.79 3.51 8.29
CA ASP A 313 -6.03 2.93 8.78
C ASP A 313 -7.21 3.20 7.84
N LEU A 314 -7.84 2.12 7.41
CA LEU A 314 -9.07 2.13 6.65
C LEU A 314 -10.27 1.75 7.52
N LEU A 315 -10.08 0.78 8.42
CA LEU A 315 -11.17 0.12 9.12
C LEU A 315 -11.78 1.00 10.21
N VAL A 316 -10.97 1.57 11.10
CA VAL A 316 -11.45 2.48 12.16
C VAL A 316 -12.02 3.73 11.51
N ALA A 317 -11.42 4.21 10.41
CA ALA A 317 -11.95 5.32 9.62
C ALA A 317 -13.36 5.07 9.08
N MET A 318 -13.61 3.96 8.40
CA MET A 318 -14.94 3.64 7.87
C MET A 318 -15.99 3.47 8.99
N VAL A 319 -15.59 2.94 10.15
CA VAL A 319 -16.48 2.69 11.28
C VAL A 319 -16.86 3.98 12.00
N PHE A 320 -15.88 4.82 12.36
CA PHE A 320 -16.06 5.96 13.27
C PHE A 320 -16.13 7.34 12.59
N LEU A 321 -15.68 7.47 11.35
CA LEU A 321 -15.78 8.71 10.58
C LEU A 321 -16.80 8.55 9.43
N GLY A 322 -16.77 7.41 8.74
CA GLY A 322 -17.77 7.04 7.74
C GLY A 322 -17.18 6.80 6.35
N THR A 323 -18.07 6.52 5.41
CA THR A 323 -17.75 6.21 4.00
C THR A 323 -18.33 7.22 3.02
N GLY A 324 -18.90 8.33 3.53
CA GLY A 324 -19.45 9.40 2.70
C GLY A 324 -18.34 10.15 1.97
N ASP A 325 -18.64 10.72 0.81
CA ASP A 325 -17.64 11.38 -0.04
C ASP A 325 -16.92 12.54 0.66
N ASN A 326 -17.59 13.16 1.64
CA ASN A 326 -17.06 14.30 2.38
C ASN A 326 -16.06 13.90 3.46
N GLU A 327 -16.20 12.71 4.05
CA GLU A 327 -15.41 12.25 5.20
C GLU A 327 -14.50 11.06 4.86
N LEU A 328 -14.57 10.54 3.63
CA LEU A 328 -13.76 9.41 3.20
C LEU A 328 -12.26 9.74 3.25
N VAL A 329 -11.49 8.89 3.91
CA VAL A 329 -10.01 8.97 3.99
C VAL A 329 -9.36 8.53 2.68
N LEU A 330 -8.11 8.95 2.45
CA LEU A 330 -7.35 8.67 1.23
C LEU A 330 -7.30 7.17 0.91
N THR A 331 -7.02 6.32 1.89
CA THR A 331 -7.01 4.85 1.72
C THR A 331 -8.33 4.33 1.17
N GLY A 332 -9.47 4.83 1.66
CA GLY A 332 -10.80 4.46 1.17
C GLY A 332 -11.08 4.97 -0.23
N ARG A 333 -10.67 6.21 -0.54
CA ARG A 333 -10.83 6.79 -1.88
C ARG A 333 -10.03 6.01 -2.92
N LEU A 334 -8.81 5.60 -2.59
CA LEU A 334 -7.96 4.80 -3.49
C LEU A 334 -8.51 3.39 -3.71
N VAL A 335 -9.08 2.77 -2.67
CA VAL A 335 -9.80 1.48 -2.82
C VAL A 335 -10.98 1.62 -3.77
N ASN A 336 -11.74 2.73 -3.70
CA ASN A 336 -12.85 2.98 -4.63
C ASN A 336 -12.40 3.10 -6.09
N LEU A 337 -11.16 3.52 -6.37
CA LEU A 337 -10.63 3.62 -7.73
C LEU A 337 -10.45 2.25 -8.42
N LEU A 338 -10.33 1.16 -7.66
CA LEU A 338 -10.20 -0.20 -8.19
C LEU A 338 -11.48 -0.69 -8.88
N GLY A 339 -12.63 -0.10 -8.53
CA GLY A 339 -13.95 -0.54 -8.95
C GLY A 339 -14.36 -1.89 -8.37
N SER A 340 -15.65 -2.23 -8.48
CA SER A 340 -16.22 -3.45 -7.89
C SER A 340 -15.74 -4.76 -8.53
N ARG A 341 -15.08 -4.69 -9.70
CA ARG A 341 -14.60 -5.86 -10.46
C ARG A 341 -13.08 -6.04 -10.43
N GLY A 342 -12.34 -5.19 -9.69
CA GLY A 342 -10.89 -5.33 -9.51
C GLY A 342 -10.06 -5.26 -10.80
N GLY A 343 -10.57 -4.62 -11.86
CA GLY A 343 -9.96 -4.64 -13.21
C GLY A 343 -8.88 -3.60 -13.46
N LYS A 344 -8.46 -2.84 -12.44
CA LYS A 344 -7.55 -1.69 -12.52
C LYS A 344 -6.33 -1.86 -11.60
N TRP A 345 -5.60 -2.96 -11.75
CA TRP A 345 -4.44 -3.29 -10.92
C TRP A 345 -3.30 -2.27 -11.07
N GLU A 346 -3.15 -1.70 -12.26
CA GLU A 346 -2.24 -0.60 -12.56
C GLU A 346 -2.47 0.61 -11.63
N ILE A 347 -3.73 0.91 -11.32
CA ILE A 347 -4.11 2.00 -10.42
C ILE A 347 -3.78 1.67 -8.96
N LEU A 348 -3.91 0.41 -8.53
CA LEU A 348 -3.53 -0.03 -7.17
C LEU A 348 -2.06 0.30 -6.88
N THR A 349 -1.18 -0.09 -7.81
CA THR A 349 0.27 0.04 -7.60
C THR A 349 0.71 1.49 -7.58
N ALA A 350 0.18 2.34 -8.46
CA ALA A 350 0.41 3.80 -8.40
C ALA A 350 -0.14 4.41 -7.10
N SER A 351 -1.35 4.01 -6.69
CA SER A 351 -1.98 4.46 -5.44
C SER A 351 -1.11 4.16 -4.21
N ALA A 352 -0.53 2.95 -4.13
CA ALA A 352 0.34 2.55 -3.03
C ALA A 352 1.62 3.40 -2.94
N PHE A 353 2.18 3.81 -4.09
CA PHE A 353 3.34 4.70 -4.11
C PHE A 353 2.98 6.14 -3.77
N ILE A 354 1.79 6.61 -4.12
CA ILE A 354 1.33 7.94 -3.70
C ILE A 354 1.16 7.97 -2.18
N THR A 355 0.57 6.93 -1.58
CA THR A 355 0.32 6.91 -0.14
C THR A 355 1.57 6.79 0.71
N ILE A 356 2.64 6.12 0.23
CA ILE A 356 3.88 5.92 1.00
C ILE A 356 4.73 7.18 1.10
N VAL A 357 4.55 8.17 0.22
CA VAL A 357 5.32 9.43 0.24
C VAL A 357 5.23 10.12 1.59
N VAL A 358 4.03 10.23 2.15
CA VAL A 358 3.80 10.95 3.42
C VAL A 358 4.44 10.23 4.63
N PRO A 359 4.21 8.91 4.84
CA PRO A 359 4.96 8.09 5.78
C PRO A 359 6.48 8.26 5.70
N LEU A 360 7.05 8.21 4.49
CA LEU A 360 8.50 8.37 4.31
C LEU A 360 8.95 9.76 4.72
N PHE A 361 8.22 10.81 4.32
CA PHE A 361 8.51 12.17 4.72
C PHE A 361 8.51 12.33 6.25
N VAL A 362 7.50 11.80 6.94
CA VAL A 362 7.41 11.83 8.41
C VAL A 362 8.55 11.03 9.05
N PHE A 363 8.83 9.83 8.55
CA PHE A 363 9.93 9.00 9.03
C PHE A 363 11.28 9.71 8.89
N PHE A 364 11.64 10.19 7.69
CA PHE A 364 12.92 10.86 7.46
C PHE A 364 13.05 12.18 8.22
N SER A 365 11.94 12.88 8.48
CA SER A 365 11.92 14.09 9.32
C SER A 365 12.19 13.79 10.79
N LEU A 366 11.74 12.64 11.29
CA LEU A 366 11.83 12.25 12.70
C LEU A 366 12.93 11.22 13.01
N GLN A 367 13.55 10.58 12.01
CA GLN A 367 14.51 9.48 12.18
C GLN A 367 15.70 9.83 13.10
N ARG A 368 16.13 11.10 13.10
CA ARG A 368 17.25 11.58 13.94
C ARG A 368 16.99 11.41 15.43
N TYR A 369 15.72 11.38 15.84
CA TYR A 369 15.31 11.19 17.23
C TYR A 369 15.27 9.70 17.59
N LEU A 370 14.93 8.84 16.63
CA LEU A 370 14.87 7.39 16.79
C LEU A 370 16.27 6.80 17.04
N VAL A 371 17.28 7.27 16.29
CA VAL A 371 18.69 6.88 16.48
C VAL A 371 19.21 7.25 17.87
N ARG A 372 18.84 8.43 18.39
CA ARG A 372 19.24 8.86 19.74
C ARG A 372 18.58 8.03 20.85
N GLY A 373 17.33 7.62 20.65
CA GLY A 373 16.59 6.79 21.61
C GLY A 373 17.16 5.38 21.75
N LEU A 374 17.59 4.75 20.65
CA LEU A 374 18.21 3.42 20.65
C LEU A 374 19.60 3.43 21.32
N LEU A 375 20.39 4.48 21.10
CA LEU A 375 21.73 4.59 21.68
C LEU A 375 21.70 4.84 23.20
N ALA A 376 20.74 5.62 23.71
CA ALA A 376 20.61 5.87 25.15
C ALA A 376 20.27 4.61 25.98
N GLY A 377 19.57 3.64 25.38
CA GLY A 377 19.28 2.34 26.02
C GLY A 377 20.44 1.35 25.98
N SER A 378 21.34 1.46 25.00
CA SER A 378 22.42 0.48 24.78
C SER A 378 23.69 0.72 25.61
N VAL A 379 23.87 1.92 26.18
CA VAL A 379 25.06 2.25 27.00
C VAL A 379 25.01 1.63 28.40
N LYS A 380 23.93 0.94 28.79
CA LYS A 380 23.79 0.28 30.09
C LYS A 380 24.18 -1.21 30.08
N GLY A 381 24.71 -1.74 28.97
CA GLY A 381 25.06 -3.16 28.82
C GLY A 381 26.52 -3.45 28.47
N GLY A 382 27.44 -2.51 28.67
CA GLY A 382 28.87 -2.67 28.39
C GLY A 382 29.72 -2.62 29.65
#